data_AF-A0A662BES3-F1
#
_entry.id   AF-A0A662BES3-F1
#
_cell.length_a   1.000
_cell.length_b   1.000
_cell.length_c   1.000
_cell.angle_alpha   90.00
_cell.angle_beta   90.00
_cell.angle_gamma   90.00
#
_symmetry.space_group_name_H-M   'P 1'
#
loop_
_entity.id
_entity.type
_entity.pdbx_description
1 polymer ?
#
loop_
_entity_poly.entity_id
_entity_poly.type
_entity_poly.pdbx_seq_one_letter_code
_entity_poly.pdbx_strand_id
1 'polypeptide(L)'
;MHWTYRIFRFNQPEIDVTSYFNVYPSLTTLGRVRLEYEVKARIEIFNDFYFGLSFYDNFDSQPLDADAATNDWGVTTSIGYTW
;
A
#
# COMPACT_ATOMS: atom_id res chain seq x y z
N MET A 1 -7.54 1.65 13.70
CA MET A 1 -6.79 0.38 13.96
C MET A 1 -5.78 0.20 12.83
N HIS A 2 -4.55 -0.20 13.14
CA HIS A 2 -3.45 -0.35 12.18
C HIS A 2 -3.05 -1.82 12.05
N TRP A 3 -3.12 -2.38 10.84
CA TRP A 3 -2.77 -3.77 10.55
C TRP A 3 -1.60 -3.81 9.56
N THR A 4 -0.58 -4.60 9.88
CA THR A 4 0.59 -4.83 9.02
C THR A 4 0.80 -6.33 8.86
N TYR A 5 1.06 -6.78 7.64
CA TYR A 5 1.43 -8.14 7.32
C TYR A 5 2.66 -8.17 6.41
N ARG A 6 3.60 -9.09 6.66
CA ARG A 6 4.83 -9.26 5.88
C ARG A 6 5.13 -10.73 5.65
N ILE A 7 5.44 -11.10 4.41
CA ILE A 7 6.02 -12.40 4.05
C ILE A 7 7.41 -12.16 3.50
N PHE A 8 8.38 -12.90 4.03
CA PHE A 8 9.75 -12.90 3.55
C PHE A 8 10.19 -14.36 3.32
N ARG A 9 10.71 -14.66 2.12
CA ARG A 9 11.27 -15.98 1.80
C ARG A 9 12.72 -15.85 1.33
N PHE A 10 13.63 -16.44 2.10
CA PHE A 10 15.09 -16.48 1.85
C PHE A 10 15.51 -17.61 0.89
N ASN A 11 14.67 -17.96 -0.10
CA ASN A 11 15.01 -18.93 -1.13
C ASN A 11 15.05 -18.20 -2.45
N GLN A 12 16.12 -18.38 -3.24
CA GLN A 12 16.23 -17.74 -4.57
C GLN A 12 15.00 -18.08 -5.44
N PRO A 13 14.33 -17.08 -6.03
CA PRO A 13 14.59 -15.63 -5.92
C PRO A 13 14.05 -15.02 -4.62
N GLU A 14 14.74 -14.02 -4.06
CA GLU A 14 14.24 -13.28 -2.90
C GLU A 14 12.91 -12.58 -3.21
N ILE A 15 11.92 -12.80 -2.34
CA ILE A 15 10.57 -12.20 -2.44
C ILE A 15 10.21 -11.54 -1.11
N ASP A 16 9.85 -10.26 -1.18
CA ASP A 16 9.24 -9.50 -0.08
C ASP A 16 7.85 -9.02 -0.51
N VAL A 17 6.85 -9.33 0.30
CA VAL A 17 5.51 -8.76 0.16
C VAL A 17 5.10 -8.17 1.49
N THR A 18 4.75 -6.89 1.47
CA THR A 18 4.25 -6.15 2.63
C THR A 18 2.89 -5.54 2.31
N SER A 19 1.96 -5.63 3.27
CA SER A 19 0.60 -5.12 3.15
C SER A 19 0.22 -4.33 4.41
N TYR A 20 -0.36 -3.16 4.21
CA TYR A 20 -0.81 -2.23 5.24
C TYR A 20 -2.29 -1.92 5.03
N PHE A 21 -3.08 -2.01 6.10
CA PHE A 21 -4.49 -1.63 6.06
C PHE A 21 -4.87 -0.86 7.33
N ASN A 22 -5.41 0.33 7.14
CA ASN A 22 -5.80 1.23 8.21
C ASN A 22 -7.25 1.69 8.05
N VAL A 23 -7.92 1.81 9.19
CA VAL A 23 -9.27 2.38 9.28
C VAL A 23 -9.29 3.47 10.35
N TYR A 24 -9.79 4.64 9.96
CA TYR A 24 -9.89 5.84 10.77
C TYR A 24 -11.35 6.33 10.82
N PRO A 25 -12.13 5.92 11.84
CA PRO A 25 -13.40 6.57 12.12
C PRO A 25 -13.14 7.99 12.66
N SER A 26 -13.93 8.97 12.22
CA SER A 26 -13.80 10.35 12.70
C SER A 26 -14.47 10.54 14.06
N LEU A 27 -13.77 11.24 14.96
CA LEU A 27 -14.30 11.61 16.28
C LEU A 27 -15.03 12.96 16.27
N THR A 28 -14.82 13.77 15.23
CA THR A 28 -15.35 15.15 15.13
C THR A 28 -16.37 15.31 14.01
N THR A 29 -16.35 14.43 13.01
CA THR A 29 -17.29 14.43 11.88
C THR A 29 -18.09 13.14 11.90
N LEU A 30 -19.31 13.21 12.44
CA LEU A 30 -20.16 12.03 12.59
C LEU A 30 -20.39 11.33 11.24
N GLY A 31 -20.09 10.03 11.17
CA GLY A 31 -20.29 9.22 9.97
C GLY A 31 -19.13 9.24 8.97
N ARG A 32 -18.11 10.06 9.16
CA ARG A 32 -16.89 10.02 8.32
C ARG A 32 -16.00 8.85 8.72
N VAL A 33 -15.61 8.05 7.74
CA VAL A 33 -14.64 6.96 7.86
C VAL A 33 -13.63 7.09 6.74
N ARG A 34 -12.36 6.96 7.09
CA ARG A 34 -11.25 6.90 6.13
C ARG A 34 -10.58 5.55 6.16
N LEU A 35 -10.16 5.09 4.98
CA LEU A 35 -9.39 3.87 4.79
C LEU A 35 -8.09 4.22 4.07
N GLU A 36 -7.01 3.57 4.47
CA GLU A 36 -5.75 3.61 3.74
C GLU A 36 -5.27 2.17 3.57
N TYR A 37 -5.03 1.77 2.33
CA TYR A 37 -4.57 0.45 1.97
C TYR A 37 -3.34 0.57 1.06
N GLU A 38 -2.30 -0.20 1.36
CA GLU A 38 -1.10 -0.26 0.54
C GLU A 38 -0.57 -1.70 0.48
N VAL A 39 -0.21 -2.15 -0.72
CA VAL A 39 0.52 -3.41 -0.93
C VAL A 39 1.76 -3.13 -1.74
N LYS A 40 2.89 -3.62 -1.23
CA LYS A 40 4.19 -3.57 -1.89
C LYS A 40 4.70 -4.99 -2.08
N ALA A 41 5.11 -5.31 -3.29
CA ALA A 41 5.75 -6.57 -3.63
C ALA A 41 7.07 -6.28 -4.34
N ARG A 42 8.12 -7.02 -3.98
CA ARG A 42 9.43 -6.98 -4.61
C ARG A 42 9.89 -8.40 -4.86
N ILE A 43 10.43 -8.65 -6.05
CA ILE A 43 11.00 -9.93 -6.44
C ILE A 43 12.38 -9.72 -7.07
N GLU A 44 13.35 -10.52 -6.67
CA GLU A 44 14.66 -10.61 -7.31
C GLU A 44 14.52 -11.29 -8.68
N ILE A 45 15.07 -10.66 -9.73
CA ILE A 45 15.06 -11.21 -11.08
C ILE A 45 16.42 -11.82 -11.43
N PHE A 46 17.53 -11.12 -11.15
CA PHE A 46 18.89 -11.62 -11.40
C PHE A 46 19.94 -10.82 -10.62
N ASN A 47 20.97 -11.47 -10.05
CA ASN A 47 22.14 -10.82 -9.41
C ASN A 47 21.78 -9.57 -8.59
N ASP A 48 20.93 -9.70 -7.56
CA ASP A 48 20.52 -8.60 -6.70
C ASP A 48 19.79 -7.44 -7.44
N PHE A 49 19.32 -7.65 -8.68
CA PHE A 49 18.36 -6.79 -9.37
C PHE A 49 16.94 -7.25 -9.06
N TYR A 50 16.07 -6.28 -8.76
CA TYR A 50 14.71 -6.54 -8.33
C TYR A 50 13.72 -5.72 -9.14
N PHE A 51 12.55 -6.30 -9.34
CA PHE A 51 11.37 -5.60 -9.80
C PHE A 51 10.40 -5.40 -8.65
N GLY A 52 9.87 -4.18 -8.55
CA GLY A 52 8.91 -3.79 -7.54
C GLY A 52 7.56 -3.45 -8.15
N LEU A 53 6.50 -3.79 -7.43
CA LEU A 53 5.13 -3.37 -7.67
C LEU A 53 4.56 -2.80 -6.37
N SER A 54 3.94 -1.63 -6.45
CA SER A 54 3.22 -0.99 -5.36
C SER A 54 1.82 -0.64 -5.81
N PHE A 55 0.83 -0.92 -4.98
CA PHE A 55 -0.54 -0.46 -5.13
C PHE A 55 -0.96 0.28 -3.87
N TYR A 56 -1.65 1.40 -4.01
CA TYR A 56 -2.31 2.07 -2.90
C TYR A 56 -3.76 2.39 -3.23
N ASP A 57 -4.60 2.45 -2.20
CA ASP A 57 -5.98 2.88 -2.25
C ASP A 57 -6.34 3.66 -0.98
N ASN A 58 -6.76 4.91 -1.16
CA ASN A 58 -7.14 5.83 -0.11
C ASN A 58 -8.60 6.21 -0.30
N PHE A 59 -9.42 5.90 0.71
CA PHE A 59 -10.85 6.20 0.70
C PHE A 59 -11.20 7.18 1.82
N ASP A 60 -12.06 8.14 1.51
CA ASP A 60 -12.69 9.05 2.46
C ASP A 60 -14.19 9.13 2.17
N SER A 61 -15.03 8.69 3.11
CA SER A 61 -16.48 8.72 2.92
C SER A 61 -17.07 10.13 2.88
N GLN A 62 -16.34 11.11 3.43
CA GLN A 62 -16.75 12.52 3.49
C GLN A 62 -15.52 13.42 3.32
N PRO A 63 -14.96 13.53 2.09
CA PRO A 63 -13.85 14.42 1.83
C PRO A 63 -14.24 15.88 2.11
N LEU A 64 -13.26 16.73 2.37
CA LEU A 64 -13.50 18.13 2.78
C LEU A 64 -14.10 18.98 1.66
N ASP A 65 -13.77 18.65 0.41
CA ASP A 65 -14.31 19.28 -0.77
C ASP A 65 -15.49 18.44 -1.29
N ALA A 66 -16.62 19.10 -1.59
CA ALA A 66 -17.84 18.45 -2.06
C ALA A 66 -17.69 17.80 -3.44
N ASP A 67 -16.77 18.33 -4.25
CA ASP A 67 -16.50 17.82 -5.60
C ASP A 67 -15.31 16.83 -5.63
N ALA A 68 -14.65 16.60 -4.49
CA ALA A 68 -13.56 15.64 -4.41
C ALA A 68 -14.05 14.20 -4.54
N ALA A 69 -13.27 13.39 -5.25
CA ALA A 69 -13.49 11.96 -5.30
C ALA A 69 -13.33 11.36 -3.90
N THR A 70 -14.18 10.38 -3.58
CA THR A 70 -14.10 9.64 -2.32
C THR A 70 -13.01 8.58 -2.33
N ASN A 71 -12.43 8.26 -3.49
CA ASN A 71 -11.42 7.23 -3.66
C ASN A 71 -10.25 7.73 -4.51
N ASP A 72 -9.02 7.49 -4.05
CA ASP A 72 -7.77 7.83 -4.72
C ASP A 72 -6.81 6.64 -4.66
N TRP A 73 -6.46 6.10 -5.82
CA TRP A 73 -5.67 4.88 -5.93
C TRP A 73 -4.64 4.97 -7.04
N GLY A 74 -3.60 4.16 -6.93
CA GLY A 74 -2.55 4.14 -7.94
C GLY A 74 -1.71 2.87 -7.90
N VAL A 75 -1.05 2.62 -9.03
CA VAL A 75 -0.11 1.52 -9.21
C VAL A 75 1.23 2.09 -9.67
N THR A 76 2.31 1.66 -9.02
CA THR A 76 3.68 2.06 -9.34
C THR A 76 4.52 0.81 -9.55
N THR A 77 5.36 0.82 -10.57
CA THR A 77 6.40 -0.21 -10.79
C THR A 77 7.78 0.39 -10.59
N SER A 78 8.75 -0.44 -10.20
CA SER A 78 10.14 0.00 -10.00
C SER A 78 11.14 -1.08 -10.37
N ILE A 79 12.37 -0.66 -10.64
CA ILE A 79 13.54 -1.52 -10.81
C ILE A 79 14.62 -1.01 -9.84
N GLY A 80 15.29 -1.91 -9.13
CA GLY A 80 16.33 -1.56 -8.16
C GLY A 80 17.43 -2.61 -8.07
N TYR A 81 18.56 -2.23 -7.49
CA TYR A 81 19.72 -3.09 -7.26
C TYR A 81 20.18 -2.98 -5.79
N THR A 82 20.56 -4.08 -5.15
CA THR A 82 21.11 -4.12 -3.79
C THR A 82 22.59 -4.55 -3.85
N TRP A 83 23.47 -3.98 -2.99
CA TRP A 83 24.91 -4.31 -2.91
C TRP A 83 25.29 -4.93 -1.56
#